data_AF-A0A7W2C9I2-F1
#
_entry.id   AF-A0A7W2C9I2-F1
#
_cell.length_a   1.000
_cell.length_b   1.000
_cell.length_c   1.000
_cell.angle_alpha   90.00
_cell.angle_beta   90.00
_cell.angle_gamma   90.00
#
_symmetry.space_group_name_H-M   'P 1'
#
loop_
_entity.id
_entity.type
_entity.pdbx_description
1 polymer ?
#
loop_
_entity_poly.entity_id
_entity_poly.type
_entity_poly.pdbx_seq_one_letter_code
_entity_poly.pdbx_strand_id
1 'polypeptide(L)' 'MKKGRHRRYEEARALKQRNDQLDDLFAENEAPCDECEALPGQDHKSWCLAQS' A
#
# COMPACT_ATOMS: atom_id res chain seq x y z
N MET A 1 9.95 28.78 -20.13
CA MET A 1 10.18 27.82 -19.03
C MET A 1 11.68 27.55 -18.88
N LYS A 2 12.35 28.00 -17.81
CA LYS A 2 13.79 27.69 -17.60
C LYS A 2 13.94 26.16 -17.44
N LYS A 3 14.52 25.50 -18.45
CA LYS A 3 14.55 24.03 -18.63
C LYS A 3 14.96 23.22 -17.39
N GLY A 4 15.81 23.77 -16.52
CA GLY A 4 16.24 23.07 -15.30
C GLY A 4 15.16 22.92 -14.21
N ARG A 5 14.22 23.86 -14.10
CA ARG A 5 13.17 23.79 -13.07
C ARG A 5 12.13 22.71 -13.40
N HIS A 6 11.91 22.48 -14.70
CA HIS A 6 11.00 21.44 -15.20
C HIS A 6 11.57 20.04 -15.04
N ARG A 7 12.86 19.84 -15.37
CA ARG A 7 13.51 18.53 -15.20
C ARG A 7 13.45 18.02 -13.76
N ARG A 8 13.77 18.88 -12.78
CA ARG A 8 13.70 18.51 -11.35
C ARG A 8 12.27 18.19 -10.90
N TYR A 9 11.28 18.88 -11.45
CA TYR A 9 9.87 18.60 -11.15
C TYR A 9 9.44 17.24 -11.68
N GLU A 10 9.85 16.89 -12.90
CA GLU A 10 9.56 15.57 -13.49
C GLU A 10 10.26 14.44 -12.73
N GLU A 11 11.52 14.63 -12.32
CA GLU A 11 12.25 13.66 -11.49
C GLU A 11 11.55 13.44 -10.14
N ALA A 12 11.12 14.51 -9.47
CA ALA A 12 10.36 14.41 -8.22
C ALA A 12 8.99 13.75 -8.41
N ARG A 13 8.29 14.05 -9.52
CA ARG A 13 6.99 13.45 -9.85
C ARG A 13 7.12 11.96 -10.14
N ALA A 14 8.14 11.55 -10.88
CA ALA A 14 8.41 10.14 -11.16
C ALA A 14 8.75 9.36 -9.88
N LEU A 15 9.49 9.98 -8.96
CA LEU A 15 9.81 9.36 -7.66
C LEU A 15 8.56 9.20 -6.80
N LYS A 16 7.71 10.24 -6.70
CA LYS A 16 6.43 10.16 -5.98
C LYS A 16 5.55 9.04 -6.54
N GLN A 17 5.40 8.95 -7.87
CA GLN A 17 4.56 7.92 -8.50
C GLN A 17 5.06 6.50 -8.20
N ARG A 18 6.38 6.29 -8.15
CA ARG A 18 6.94 4.99 -7.76
C ARG A 18 6.71 4.66 -6.29
N ASN A 19 6.80 5.66 -5.41
CA ASN A 19 6.50 5.47 -4.00
C ASN A 19 5.02 5.17 -3.79
N ASP A 20 4.12 5.92 -4.42
CA ASP A 20 2.67 5.67 -4.34
C ASP A 20 2.35 4.22 -4.80
N GLN A 21 3.00 3.72 -5.87
CA GLN A 21 2.86 2.32 -6.32
C GLN A 21 3.40 1.29 -5.32
N LEU A 22 4.48 1.60 -4.61
CA LEU A 22 5.02 0.71 -3.57
C LEU A 22 4.10 0.70 -2.35
N ASP A 23 3.60 1.86 -1.94
CA ASP A 23 2.68 1.99 -0.81
C ASP A 23 1.39 1.21 -1.07
N ASP A 24 0.86 1.25 -2.30
CA ASP A 24 -0.30 0.43 -2.70
C ASP A 24 -0.03 -1.08 -2.54
N LEU A 25 1.15 -1.56 -2.93
CA LEU A 25 1.53 -2.98 -2.79
C LEU A 25 1.65 -3.42 -1.33
N PHE A 26 2.08 -2.53 -0.43
CA PHE A 26 2.14 -2.83 1.00
C PHE A 26 0.76 -2.72 1.67
N ALA A 27 -0.10 -1.80 1.21
CA ALA A 27 -1.44 -1.60 1.76
C ALA A 27 -2.38 -2.79 1.51
N GLU A 28 -2.28 -3.45 0.34
CA GLU A 28 -3.10 -4.63 0.03
C GLU A 28 -2.86 -5.81 0.99
N ASN A 29 -1.69 -5.88 1.63
CA ASN A 29 -1.36 -6.95 2.58
C ASN A 29 -1.75 -6.62 4.03
N GLU A 30 -2.12 -5.37 4.31
CA GLU A 30 -2.44 -4.89 5.66
C GLU A 30 -3.95 -4.89 5.95
N ALA A 31 -4.79 -5.30 4.99
CA ALA A 31 -6.22 -5.36 5.19
C ALA A 31 -6.58 -6.36 6.31
N PRO A 32 -7.32 -5.96 7.35
CA PRO A 32 -7.83 -6.88 8.35
C PRO A 32 -8.80 -7.87 7.71
N CYS A 33 -8.93 -9.05 8.30
CA CYS A 33 -9.84 -10.08 7.81
C CYS A 33 -11.30 -9.55 7.75
N ASP A 34 -11.95 -9.65 6.59
CA ASP A 34 -13.33 -9.17 6.39
C ASP A 34 -14.36 -9.83 7.33
N GLU A 35 -14.12 -11.07 7.75
CA GLU A 35 -15.07 -11.86 8.55
C GLU A 35 -14.89 -11.65 10.06
N CYS A 36 -13.64 -11.58 10.52
CA CYS A 36 -13.34 -11.60 11.95
C CYS A 36 -12.55 -10.38 12.45
N GLU A 37 -12.19 -9.47 11.53
CA GLU A 37 -11.38 -8.26 11.74
C GLU A 37 -10.00 -8.54 12.35
N ALA A 38 -9.50 -9.78 12.20
CA ALA A 38 -8.15 -10.12 12.61
C ALA A 38 -7.15 -9.29 11.80
N LEU A 39 -6.24 -8.60 12.50
CA LEU A 39 -5.15 -7.87 11.88
C LEU A 39 -4.15 -8.84 11.23
N PRO A 40 -3.36 -8.38 10.25
CA PRO A 40 -2.28 -9.18 9.67
C PRO A 40 -1.34 -9.71 10.77
N GLY A 41 -1.17 -11.03 10.82
CA GLY A 41 -0.32 -11.69 11.82
C GLY A 41 -0.98 -11.98 13.18
N GLN A 42 -2.26 -11.67 13.37
CA GLN A 42 -3.06 -12.15 14.50
C GLN A 42 -3.74 -13.48 14.16
N ASP A 43 -3.92 -14.33 15.18
CA ASP A 43 -4.77 -15.52 15.03
C ASP A 43 -6.22 -15.11 14.76
N HIS A 44 -6.85 -15.79 13.80
CA HIS A 44 -8.25 -15.56 13.49
C HIS A 44 -9.16 -16.09 14.61
N LYS A 45 -10.37 -15.52 14.71
CA LYS A 45 -11.38 -16.07 15.63
C LYS A 45 -11.74 -17.50 15.21
N SER A 46 -12.03 -18.36 16.18
CA SER A 46 -12.26 -19.81 15.97
C SER A 46 -13.41 -20.17 15.04
N TRP A 47 -14.27 -19.22 14.69
CA TRP A 47 -15.40 -19.38 13.77
C TRP A 47 -15.17 -18.72 12.41
N CYS A 48 -14.01 -18.09 12.20
CA CYS A 48 -13.69 -17.40 10.95
C CYS A 48 -13.46 -18.40 9.82
N LEU A 49 -14.20 -18.23 8.72
CA LEU A 49 -14.11 -19.09 7.53
C LEU A 49 -13.00 -18.68 6.55
N ALA A 50 -12.37 -17.51 6.76
CA ALA A 50 -11.30 -17.01 5.89
C ALA A 50 -9.95 -17.75 6.08
N GLN A 51 -9.79 -18.49 7.18
CA GLN A 51 -8.56 -19.22 7.52
C GLN A 51 -8.82 -20.68 7.93
N SER A 52 -10.00 -21.22 7.61
CA SER A 52 -10.39 -22.62 7.92
C SER A 52 -9.78 -23.64 6.98
#